data_AF-A0A1F9MS37-F1
#
_entry.id   AF-A0A1F9MS37-F1
#
_cell.length_a   1.000
_cell.length_b   1.000
_cell.length_c   1.000
_cell.angle_alpha   90.00
_cell.angle_beta   90.00
_cell.angle_gamma   90.00
#
_symmetry.space_group_name_H-M   'P 1'
#
loop_
_entity.id
_entity.type
_entity.pdbx_description
1 polymer ?
#
loop_
_entity_poly.entity_id
_entity_poly.type
_entity_poly.pdbx_seq_one_letter_code
_entity_poly.pdbx_strand_id
1 'polypeptide(L)'
;MNNTIGNRLGKGLTMVMTMVFVMGAVSLWANYRVKHAMDEKQRLEVLNGLLSSRIIDHFKWKDGLSSGLFMQGKKFSGKLNPDECNLGKWMTTFKPYSEANAAIFEALREPHRKLHESAVRILAEYGEGNKIKA
;
A
#
# COMPACT_ATOMS: atom_id res chain seq x y z
N MET A 1 -47.42 28.35 39.94
CA MET A 1 -46.02 28.85 39.97
C MET A 1 -45.91 30.08 39.08
N ASN A 2 -45.73 31.27 39.65
CA ASN A 2 -45.65 32.53 38.92
C ASN A 2 -44.32 32.60 38.14
N ASN A 3 -44.35 32.27 36.85
CA ASN A 3 -43.17 32.35 35.99
C ASN A 3 -42.90 33.83 35.65
N THR A 4 -42.04 34.49 36.42
CA THR A 4 -41.49 35.81 36.09
C THR A 4 -40.82 35.76 34.72
N ILE A 5 -40.80 36.88 34.00
CA ILE A 5 -40.31 36.97 32.61
C ILE A 5 -38.87 36.41 32.49
N GLY A 6 -38.02 36.64 33.51
CA GLY A 6 -36.67 36.08 33.60
C GLY A 6 -36.61 34.55 33.62
N ASN A 7 -37.54 33.87 34.31
CA ASN A 7 -37.58 32.39 34.36
C ASN A 7 -38.04 31.76 33.05
N ARG A 8 -38.77 32.49 32.19
CA ARG A 8 -39.18 32.02 30.86
C ARG A 8 -38.03 32.15 29.86
N LEU A 9 -37.29 33.25 29.93
CA LEU A 9 -36.08 33.47 29.11
C LEU A 9 -34.96 32.48 29.46
N GLY A 10 -34.74 32.21 30.76
CA GLY A 10 -33.73 31.25 31.21
C GLY A 10 -33.97 29.83 30.69
N LYS A 11 -35.21 29.33 30.71
CA LYS A 11 -35.56 28.00 30.18
C LYS A 11 -35.26 27.85 28.68
N GLY A 12 -35.52 28.89 27.90
CA GLY A 12 -35.20 28.91 26.47
C GLY A 12 -33.70 28.86 26.23
N LEU A 13 -32.92 29.65 26.97
CA LEU A 13 -31.46 29.64 26.88
C LEU A 13 -30.86 28.28 27.28
N THR A 14 -31.36 27.66 28.35
CA THR A 14 -30.94 26.32 28.77
C THR A 14 -31.26 25.27 27.71
N MET A 15 -32.43 25.33 27.08
CA MET A 15 -32.83 24.41 26.00
C MET A 15 -31.90 24.51 24.78
N VAL A 16 -31.47 25.71 24.41
CA VAL A 16 -30.51 25.89 23.31
C VAL A 16 -29.13 25.37 23.70
N MET A 17 -28.66 25.67 24.92
CA MET A 17 -27.37 25.16 25.40
C MET A 17 -27.34 23.64 25.44
N THR A 18 -28.38 22.98 25.96
CA THR A 18 -28.43 21.51 26.00
C THR A 18 -28.42 20.90 24.61
N MET A 19 -29.13 21.49 23.65
CA MET A 19 -29.10 21.06 22.25
C MET A 19 -27.68 21.15 21.65
N VAL A 20 -26.96 22.24 21.92
CA VAL A 20 -25.56 22.41 21.48
C VAL A 20 -24.64 21.36 22.12
N PHE A 21 -24.78 21.08 23.42
CA PHE A 21 -24.00 20.04 24.10
C PHE A 21 -24.29 18.65 23.54
N VAL A 22 -25.56 18.33 23.27
CA VAL A 22 -25.97 17.07 22.65
C VAL A 22 -25.39 16.95 21.24
N MET A 23 -25.48 17.99 20.42
CA MET A 23 -24.87 18.01 19.08
C MET A 23 -23.35 17.83 19.16
N GLY A 24 -22.69 18.48 20.13
CA GLY A 24 -21.26 18.33 20.38
C GLY A 24 -20.89 16.89 20.76
N ALA A 25 -21.63 16.29 21.71
CA ALA A 25 -21.41 14.92 22.15
C ALA A 25 -21.61 13.90 21.02
N VAL A 26 -22.71 14.04 20.24
CA VAL A 26 -22.98 13.20 19.07
C VAL A 26 -21.87 13.36 18.02
N SER A 27 -21.42 14.59 17.78
CA SER A 27 -20.35 14.86 16.82
C SER A 27 -19.02 14.25 17.26
N LEU A 28 -18.65 14.37 18.53
CA LEU A 28 -17.43 13.77 19.07
C LEU A 28 -17.49 12.24 19.00
N TRP A 29 -18.63 11.65 19.34
CA TRP A 29 -18.87 10.21 19.23
C TRP A 29 -18.80 9.73 17.78
N ALA A 30 -19.42 10.44 16.84
CA ALA A 30 -19.38 10.12 15.42
C ALA A 30 -17.95 10.21 14.86
N ASN A 31 -17.22 11.28 15.19
CA ASN A 31 -15.81 11.44 14.80
C ASN A 31 -14.92 10.34 15.37
N TYR A 32 -15.13 9.93 16.62
CA TYR A 32 -14.40 8.83 17.24
C TYR A 32 -14.64 7.50 16.50
N ARG A 33 -15.91 7.21 16.15
CA ARG A 33 -16.27 6.02 15.36
C ARG A 33 -15.63 6.04 13.96
N VAL A 34 -15.68 7.19 13.27
CA VAL A 34 -15.15 7.32 11.91
C VAL A 34 -13.63 7.15 11.89
N LYS A 35 -12.89 7.74 12.84
CA LYS A 35 -11.42 7.61 12.89
C LYS A 35 -10.97 6.15 12.99
N HIS A 36 -11.62 5.34 13.83
CA HIS A 36 -11.30 3.92 13.95
C HIS A 36 -11.62 3.12 12.69
N ALA A 37 -12.72 3.44 12.01
CA ALA A 37 -13.07 2.79 10.74
C ALA A 37 -12.15 3.20 9.57
N MET A 38 -11.48 4.35 9.66
CA MET A 38 -10.60 4.88 8.61
C MET A 38 -9.16 4.35 8.69
N ASP A 39 -8.63 4.08 9.90
CA ASP A 39 -7.23 3.65 10.07
C ASP A 39 -6.91 2.35 9.33
N GLU A 40 -7.81 1.36 9.39
CA GLU A 40 -7.63 0.09 8.69
C GLU A 40 -7.69 0.26 7.16
N LYS A 41 -8.63 1.06 6.65
CA LYS A 41 -8.72 1.36 5.22
C LYS A 41 -7.48 2.08 4.71
N GLN A 42 -6.99 3.06 5.46
CA GLN A 42 -5.80 3.82 5.08
C GLN A 42 -4.57 2.92 4.98
N ARG A 43 -4.39 1.97 5.92
CA ARG A 43 -3.29 0.99 5.86
C ARG A 43 -3.36 0.11 4.61
N LEU A 44 -4.55 -0.34 4.24
CA LEU A 44 -4.78 -1.14 3.03
C LEU A 44 -4.49 -0.33 1.75
N GLU A 45 -4.92 0.92 1.70
CA GLU A 45 -4.63 1.81 0.56
C GLU A 45 -3.13 2.05 0.40
N VAL A 46 -2.42 2.31 1.51
CA VAL A 46 -0.96 2.49 1.50
C VAL A 46 -0.26 1.22 1.02
N LEU A 47 -0.67 0.05 1.52
CA LEU A 47 -0.12 -1.23 1.08
C LEU A 47 -0.38 -1.47 -0.42
N ASN A 48 -1.61 -1.21 -0.89
CA ASN A 48 -1.97 -1.39 -2.29
C ASN A 48 -1.18 -0.45 -3.21
N GLY A 49 -1.00 0.81 -2.81
CA GLY A 49 -0.16 1.78 -3.52
C GLY A 49 1.30 1.33 -3.60
N LEU A 50 1.84 0.80 -2.50
CA LEU A 50 3.18 0.23 -2.48
C LEU A 50 3.30 -0.95 -3.45
N LEU A 51 2.40 -1.93 -3.37
CA LEU A 51 2.43 -3.12 -4.24
C LEU A 51 2.28 -2.75 -5.72
N SER A 52 1.40 -1.80 -6.03
CA SER A 52 1.23 -1.27 -7.39
C SER A 52 2.53 -0.65 -7.92
N SER A 53 3.22 0.13 -7.08
CA SER A 53 4.55 0.67 -7.44
C SER A 53 5.57 -0.44 -7.68
N ARG A 54 5.57 -1.53 -6.90
CA ARG A 54 6.48 -2.67 -7.09
C ARG A 54 6.19 -3.45 -8.36
N ILE A 55 4.93 -3.58 -8.75
CA ILE A 55 4.55 -4.16 -10.03
C ILE A 55 5.09 -3.30 -11.18
N ILE A 56 4.93 -1.98 -11.12
CA ILE A 56 5.48 -1.05 -12.12
C ILE A 56 7.01 -1.14 -12.20
N ASP A 57 7.69 -1.25 -11.06
CA ASP A 57 9.15 -1.44 -11.00
C ASP A 57 9.56 -2.69 -11.81
N HIS A 58 8.85 -3.81 -11.64
CA HIS A 58 9.13 -5.05 -12.36
C HIS A 58 8.73 -5.01 -13.84
N PHE A 59 7.70 -4.24 -14.21
CA PHE A 59 7.40 -3.99 -15.63
C PHE A 59 8.54 -3.25 -16.33
N LYS A 60 9.08 -2.19 -15.70
CA LYS A 60 10.23 -1.45 -16.23
C LYS A 60 11.48 -2.32 -16.28
N TRP A 61 11.70 -3.14 -15.25
CA TRP A 61 12.79 -4.11 -15.21
C TRP A 61 12.69 -5.11 -16.37
N LYS A 62 11.50 -5.67 -16.61
CA LYS A 62 11.25 -6.57 -17.75
C LYS A 62 11.49 -5.86 -19.08
N ASP A 63 11.01 -4.63 -19.25
CA ASP A 63 11.20 -3.85 -20.47
C ASP A 63 12.69 -3.58 -20.76
N GLY A 64 13.49 -3.39 -19.71
CA GLY A 64 14.95 -3.31 -19.81
C GLY A 64 15.59 -4.56 -20.41
N LEU A 65 15.03 -5.74 -20.17
CA LEU A 65 15.44 -6.97 -20.85
C LEU A 65 14.86 -7.04 -22.26
N SER A 66 13.53 -6.96 -22.41
CA SER A 66 12.88 -7.19 -23.71
C SER A 66 13.24 -6.13 -24.75
N SER A 67 13.01 -4.86 -24.45
CA SER A 67 13.27 -3.76 -25.40
C SER A 67 14.71 -3.29 -25.31
N GLY A 68 15.24 -3.10 -24.09
CA GLY A 68 16.59 -2.60 -23.88
C GLY A 68 17.67 -3.56 -24.42
N LEU A 69 17.74 -4.77 -23.86
CA LEU A 69 18.77 -5.74 -24.21
C LEU A 69 18.54 -6.35 -25.61
N PHE A 70 17.37 -6.93 -25.88
CA PHE A 70 17.17 -7.67 -27.13
C PHE A 70 16.99 -6.78 -28.35
N MET A 71 16.21 -5.70 -28.25
CA MET A 71 15.91 -4.86 -29.43
C MET A 71 16.94 -3.75 -29.64
N GLN A 72 17.43 -3.14 -28.56
CA GLN A 72 18.31 -1.97 -28.64
C GLN A 72 19.78 -2.29 -28.37
N GLY A 73 20.12 -3.53 -27.97
CA GLY A 73 21.48 -3.93 -27.65
C GLY A 73 22.07 -3.22 -26.42
N LYS A 74 21.23 -2.64 -25.56
CA LYS A 74 21.67 -1.95 -24.34
C LYS A 74 22.06 -2.97 -23.27
N LYS A 75 23.09 -2.65 -22.48
CA LYS A 75 23.41 -3.45 -21.29
C LYS A 75 22.24 -3.39 -20.30
N PHE A 76 21.86 -4.55 -19.77
CA PHE A 76 20.87 -4.63 -18.73
C PHE A 76 21.42 -4.04 -17.41
N SER A 77 20.67 -3.13 -16.79
CA SER A 77 21.06 -2.44 -15.55
C SER A 77 20.15 -2.76 -14.36
N GLY A 78 19.15 -3.63 -14.55
CA GLY A 78 18.25 -4.04 -13.48
C GLY A 78 18.92 -4.96 -12.45
N LYS A 79 18.34 -5.03 -11.25
CA LYS A 79 18.84 -5.89 -10.16
C LYS A 79 18.58 -7.37 -10.47
N LEU A 80 19.62 -8.18 -10.34
CA LEU A 80 19.54 -9.65 -10.51
C LEU A 80 19.31 -10.37 -9.19
N ASN A 81 19.80 -9.83 -8.08
CA ASN A 81 19.47 -10.34 -6.76
C ASN A 81 18.03 -9.92 -6.39
N PRO A 82 17.11 -10.86 -6.10
CA PRO A 82 15.74 -10.53 -5.70
C PRO A 82 15.70 -9.66 -4.44
N ASP A 83 16.63 -9.82 -3.50
CA ASP A 83 16.62 -9.07 -2.24
C ASP A 83 17.09 -7.61 -2.40
N GLU A 84 17.72 -7.27 -3.53
CA GLU A 84 18.17 -5.91 -3.81
C GLU A 84 17.10 -5.03 -4.46
N CYS A 85 16.04 -5.61 -5.01
CA CYS A 85 14.96 -4.85 -5.63
C CYS A 85 14.10 -4.17 -4.53
N ASN A 86 13.33 -3.16 -4.91
CA ASN A 86 12.51 -2.41 -3.94
C ASN A 86 11.47 -3.30 -3.24
N LEU A 87 11.05 -4.40 -3.88
CA LEU A 87 10.11 -5.35 -3.28
C LEU A 87 10.85 -6.25 -2.28
N GLY A 88 11.99 -6.83 -2.66
CA GLY A 88 12.83 -7.62 -1.77
C GLY A 88 13.21 -6.87 -0.50
N LYS A 89 13.73 -5.64 -0.65
CA LYS A 89 14.04 -4.76 0.49
C LYS A 89 12.83 -4.43 1.37
N TRP A 90 11.65 -4.30 0.78
CA TRP A 90 10.45 -4.04 1.56
C TRP A 90 10.01 -5.29 2.33
N MET A 91 10.03 -6.46 1.69
CA MET A 91 9.63 -7.74 2.32
C MET A 91 10.47 -8.10 3.54
N THR A 92 11.75 -7.71 3.59
CA THR A 92 12.59 -7.93 4.79
C THR A 92 12.15 -7.08 5.99
N THR A 93 11.48 -5.96 5.76
CA THR A 93 10.98 -5.05 6.81
C THR A 93 9.50 -5.22 7.09
N PHE A 94 8.78 -5.93 6.22
CA PHE A 94 7.34 -6.12 6.33
C PHE A 94 7.00 -6.98 7.54
N LYS A 95 6.07 -6.49 8.37
CA LYS A 95 5.52 -7.22 9.50
C LYS A 95 4.08 -7.62 9.16
N PRO A 96 3.78 -8.92 8.99
CA PRO A 96 2.43 -9.37 8.73
C PRO A 96 1.48 -9.01 9.88
N TYR A 97 0.27 -8.56 9.54
CA TYR A 97 -0.78 -8.26 10.52
C TYR A 97 -1.61 -9.50 10.89
N SER A 98 -1.43 -10.61 10.17
CA SER A 98 -2.06 -11.91 10.43
C SER A 98 -1.24 -13.04 9.80
N GLU A 99 -1.49 -14.28 10.25
CA GLU A 99 -0.86 -15.49 9.67
C GLU A 99 -1.25 -15.69 8.20
N ALA A 100 -2.50 -15.42 7.84
CA ALA A 100 -2.96 -15.47 6.44
C ALA A 100 -2.19 -14.48 5.55
N ASN A 101 -1.92 -13.26 6.05
CA ASN A 101 -1.10 -12.30 5.34
C ASN A 101 0.35 -12.80 5.20
N ALA A 102 0.91 -13.36 6.27
CA ALA A 102 2.27 -13.91 6.24
C ALA A 102 2.41 -15.00 5.16
N ALA A 103 1.45 -15.92 5.08
CA ALA A 103 1.45 -17.00 4.11
C ALA A 103 1.43 -16.51 2.66
N ILE A 104 0.66 -15.45 2.36
CA ILE A 104 0.58 -14.87 1.00
C ILE A 104 1.94 -14.30 0.58
N PHE A 105 2.59 -13.52 1.45
CA PHE A 105 3.90 -12.93 1.12
C PHE A 105 5.03 -13.95 1.12
N GLU A 106 4.93 -15.01 1.93
CA GLU A 106 5.88 -16.11 1.89
C GLU A 106 5.76 -16.89 0.57
N ALA A 107 4.53 -17.15 0.11
CA ALA A 107 4.28 -17.78 -1.18
C ALA A 107 4.77 -16.94 -2.38
N LEU A 108 4.98 -15.63 -2.21
CA LEU A 108 5.53 -14.75 -3.24
C LEU A 108 7.06 -14.91 -3.39
N ARG A 109 7.77 -15.37 -2.37
CA ARG A 109 9.25 -15.43 -2.39
C ARG A 109 9.78 -16.28 -3.52
N GLU A 110 9.24 -17.47 -3.68
CA GLU A 110 9.69 -18.43 -4.69
C GLU A 110 9.45 -17.97 -6.15
N PRO A 111 8.24 -17.52 -6.55
CA PRO A 111 8.04 -16.96 -7.89
C PRO A 111 8.86 -15.69 -8.12
N HIS A 112 9.08 -14.85 -7.10
CA HIS A 112 9.94 -13.68 -7.20
C HIS A 112 11.42 -14.06 -7.45
N ARG A 113 11.95 -15.04 -6.70
CA ARG A 113 13.29 -15.60 -6.91
C ARG A 113 13.44 -16.14 -8.33
N LYS A 114 12.48 -16.97 -8.79
CA LYS A 114 12.48 -17.54 -10.15
C LYS A 114 12.47 -16.48 -11.25
N LEU A 115 11.72 -15.39 -11.06
CA LEU A 115 11.72 -14.27 -11.99
C LEU A 115 13.12 -13.67 -12.14
N HIS A 116 13.79 -13.38 -11.02
CA HIS A 116 15.12 -12.81 -11.02
C HIS A 116 16.18 -13.77 -11.59
N GLU A 117 16.11 -15.05 -11.26
CA GLU A 117 16.99 -16.09 -11.83
C GLU A 117 16.81 -16.26 -13.34
N SER A 118 15.59 -16.06 -13.85
CA SER A 118 15.35 -16.10 -15.29
C SER A 118 16.16 -15.04 -16.04
N ALA A 119 16.33 -13.85 -15.49
CA ALA A 119 17.16 -12.80 -16.09
C ALA A 119 18.65 -13.15 -16.06
N VAL A 120 19.12 -13.78 -14.98
CA VAL A 120 20.51 -14.28 -14.90
C VAL A 120 20.78 -15.26 -16.04
N ARG A 121 19.87 -16.21 -16.25
CA ARG A 121 19.97 -17.19 -17.35
C ARG A 121 19.91 -16.51 -18.72
N ILE A 122 18.97 -15.58 -18.93
CA ILE A 122 18.85 -14.82 -20.18
C ILE A 122 20.17 -14.10 -20.51
N LEU A 123 20.78 -13.45 -19.53
CA LEU A 123 22.02 -12.69 -19.73
C LEU A 123 23.21 -13.59 -20.04
N ALA A 124 23.30 -14.77 -19.40
CA ALA A 124 24.33 -15.75 -19.70
C ALA A 124 24.23 -16.23 -21.16
N GLU A 125 23.05 -16.68 -21.59
CA GLU A 125 22.82 -17.14 -22.96
C GLU A 125 23.02 -16.02 -24.00
N TYR A 126 22.58 -14.79 -23.69
CA TYR A 126 22.78 -13.63 -24.55
C TYR A 126 24.27 -13.29 -24.71
N GLY A 127 25.06 -13.37 -23.63
CA GLY A 127 26.50 -13.10 -23.64
C GLY A 127 27.31 -14.17 -24.38
N GLU A 128 26.87 -15.43 -24.33
CA GLU A 128 27.50 -16.55 -25.03
C GLU A 128 27.17 -16.59 -26.54
N GLY A 129 26.35 -15.66 -27.04
CA GLY A 129 26.00 -15.57 -28.47
C GLY A 129 24.87 -16.48 -28.89
N ASN A 130 24.23 -17.19 -27.96
CA ASN A 130 22.97 -17.91 -28.17
C ASN A 130 21.82 -16.90 -28.26
N LYS A 131 21.78 -16.18 -29.38
CA LYS A 131 20.57 -15.47 -29.79
C LYS A 131 19.52 -16.54 -30.09
N ILE A 132 18.70 -16.89 -29.10
CA ILE A 132 17.47 -17.65 -29.35
C ILE A 132 16.69 -16.81 -30.36
N LYS A 133 16.70 -17.29 -31.62
CA LYS A 133 15.90 -16.72 -32.69
C LYS A 133 14.45 -16.80 -32.22
N ALA A 134 13.85 -15.62 -32.03
CA ALA A 134 12.43 -15.47 -31.80
C ALA A 134 11.62 -16.10 -32.94
#